data_AF-A0A6D2C1Q0-F1
#
_entry.id   AF-A0A6D2C1Q0-F1
#
_cell.length_a   1.000
_cell.length_b   1.000
_cell.length_c   1.000
_cell.angle_alpha   90.00
_cell.angle_beta   90.00
_cell.angle_gamma   90.00
#
_symmetry.space_group_name_H-M   'P 1'
#
loop_
_entity.id
_entity.type
_entity.pdbx_description
1 polymer ?
#
loop_
_entity_poly.entity_id
_entity_poly.type
_entity_poly.pdbx_seq_one_letter_code
_entity_poly.pdbx_strand_id
1 'polypeptide(L)'
;MKIIPKDSLQYQHIKDYLATIESGNYFVLEDEIYQKTKLETQDNIQVVIPLIPNQKDKTRIVKMIAIRDTLNSLITLEKNSQEDQVLDPLRQKLNRLYDDFVKTEGYLNRDVNKKAFRHDRHSNKILALEKNYNKGISKSVAIKHGVAPMNPSAEKSDIFYKRTIAPYTKVVAHTPKEALIASLNEFGNIDLDYMQKLLQKSVNDINNSSNKITQYSKDSIKNSLLHEKLIFINHNNPSEYILANHYLSGNVKKKYKEVKAILEDMQSSMSNDLRMHLKSNLESLEQILPKDLKATQINAEFGAAWIPMSYYYDFFTQILESPRETIVLHHNDKTGEWTFKINDVISNKARTNYATNRISVAKLIEHALQRKPIKIYDTYMKDDKEVREFNAKESTLANTKVEQLKFNFKEWIYKDYERRNAIENIYNETFNTDVTPYYDGSHLQKNNKQQRGFHACLFQVIIKLIGKVE
;
A
#
# COMPACT_ATOMS: atom_id res chain seq x y z
N MET A 1 21.93 39.67 22.29
CA MET A 1 20.46 39.68 22.06
C MET A 1 19.96 41.09 22.34
N LYS A 2 18.95 41.57 21.62
CA LYS A 2 18.31 42.88 21.81
C LYS A 2 16.81 42.65 22.03
N ILE A 3 16.20 43.50 22.86
CA ILE A 3 14.76 43.49 23.11
C ILE A 3 14.17 44.65 22.33
N ILE A 4 13.07 44.41 21.61
CA ILE A 4 12.30 45.44 20.93
C ILE A 4 10.91 45.48 21.59
N PRO A 5 10.56 46.58 22.28
CA PRO A 5 9.24 46.77 22.88
C PRO A 5 8.14 46.89 21.82
N LYS A 6 6.99 46.26 22.04
CA LYS A 6 5.87 46.27 21.08
C LYS A 6 5.14 47.60 21.01
N ASP A 7 5.20 48.40 22.07
CA ASP A 7 4.72 49.77 22.12
C ASP A 7 5.66 50.77 21.40
N SER A 8 6.89 50.36 21.08
CA SER A 8 7.83 51.21 20.35
C SER A 8 7.34 51.52 18.93
N LEU A 9 7.61 52.75 18.48
CA LEU A 9 7.32 53.18 17.11
C LEU A 9 8.00 52.27 16.06
N GLN A 10 9.20 51.79 16.38
CA GLN A 10 9.98 50.86 15.56
C GLN A 10 9.22 49.55 15.32
N TYR A 11 8.67 48.95 16.38
CA TYR A 11 7.88 47.72 16.24
C TYR A 11 6.59 47.96 15.45
N GLN A 12 5.89 49.07 15.72
CA GLN A 12 4.61 49.37 15.06
C GLN A 12 4.77 49.51 13.55
N HIS A 13 5.90 50.03 13.06
CA HIS A 13 6.19 50.14 11.63
C HIS A 13 6.43 48.81 10.91
N ILE A 14 6.91 47.78 11.62
CA ILE A 14 7.26 46.49 11.01
C ILE A 14 6.42 45.31 11.50
N LYS A 15 5.41 45.52 12.36
CA LYS A 15 4.64 44.46 13.01
C LYS A 15 4.03 43.45 12.02
N ASP A 16 3.45 43.94 10.92
CA ASP A 16 2.79 43.10 9.92
C ASP A 16 3.83 42.29 9.15
N TYR A 17 4.97 42.92 8.82
CA TYR A 17 6.11 42.23 8.21
C TYR A 17 6.68 41.16 9.15
N LEU A 18 6.89 41.48 10.42
CA LEU A 18 7.38 40.53 11.44
C LEU A 18 6.43 39.34 11.65
N ALA A 19 5.12 39.54 11.52
CA ALA A 19 4.14 38.47 11.61
C ALA A 19 4.32 37.43 10.47
N THR A 20 4.82 37.85 9.30
CA THR A 20 5.11 36.95 8.17
C THR A 20 6.44 36.20 8.31
N ILE A 21 7.33 36.64 9.20
CA ILE A 21 8.68 36.09 9.34
C ILE A 21 8.70 34.97 10.38
N GLU A 22 9.18 33.78 9.98
CA GLU A 22 9.42 32.67 10.91
C GLU A 22 10.64 32.92 11.82
N SER A 23 10.63 32.31 13.00
CA SER A 23 11.78 32.30 13.90
C SER A 23 13.03 31.71 13.23
N GLY A 24 14.18 32.36 13.42
CA GLY A 24 15.45 32.02 12.79
C GLY A 24 15.71 32.69 11.44
N ASN A 25 14.74 33.44 10.89
CA ASN A 25 14.95 34.22 9.66
C ASN A 25 15.51 35.62 9.97
N TYR A 26 16.30 36.13 9.04
CA TYR A 26 16.81 37.49 9.08
C TYR A 26 15.77 38.53 8.65
N PHE A 27 15.85 39.75 9.15
CA PHE A 27 15.05 40.89 8.69
C PHE A 27 15.85 42.18 8.88
N VAL A 28 15.43 43.24 8.18
CA VAL A 28 16.08 44.55 8.25
C VAL A 28 15.19 45.52 9.03
N LEU A 29 15.79 46.27 9.95
CA LEU A 29 15.16 47.37 10.68
C LEU A 29 16.19 48.48 10.86
N GLU A 30 15.86 49.71 10.44
CA GLU A 30 16.74 50.89 10.54
C GLU A 30 18.16 50.61 9.98
N ASP A 31 18.22 50.04 8.78
CA ASP A 31 19.47 49.64 8.10
C ASP A 31 20.32 48.60 8.82
N GLU A 32 19.84 48.01 9.92
CA GLU A 32 20.49 46.90 10.61
C GLU A 32 19.79 45.57 10.39
N ILE A 33 20.58 44.49 10.35
CA ILE A 33 20.07 43.13 10.19
C ILE A 33 19.85 42.53 11.58
N TYR A 34 18.69 41.93 11.77
CA TYR A 34 18.31 41.19 12.95
C TYR A 34 17.87 39.78 12.56
N GLN A 35 17.93 38.84 13.51
CA GLN A 35 17.37 37.51 13.38
C GLN A 35 16.25 37.35 14.40
N LYS A 36 15.06 36.94 13.93
CA LYS A 36 13.89 36.71 14.79
C LYS A 36 14.12 35.49 15.69
N THR A 37 13.80 35.58 16.97
CA THR A 37 13.86 34.42 17.89
C THR A 37 12.47 33.84 18.15
N LYS A 38 12.37 32.75 18.92
CA LYS A 38 11.08 32.20 19.37
C LYS A 38 10.57 32.90 20.64
N LEU A 39 11.40 33.72 21.27
CA LEU A 39 11.13 34.33 22.56
C LEU A 39 10.41 35.66 22.33
N GLU A 40 9.10 35.61 22.52
CA GLU A 40 8.17 36.73 22.40
C GLU A 40 7.24 36.71 23.62
N THR A 41 7.12 37.85 24.30
CA THR A 41 6.19 38.04 25.42
C THR A 41 5.01 38.92 24.97
N GLN A 42 4.05 39.17 25.87
CA GLN A 42 2.95 40.09 25.59
C GLN A 42 3.45 41.49 25.19
N ASP A 43 4.56 41.96 25.79
CA ASP A 43 5.03 43.33 25.63
C ASP A 43 6.27 43.48 24.74
N ASN A 44 7.02 42.39 24.48
CA ASN A 44 8.33 42.48 23.85
C ASN A 44 8.62 41.33 22.87
N ILE A 45 9.46 41.62 21.86
CA ILE A 45 10.11 40.58 21.05
C ILE A 45 11.61 40.56 21.33
N GLN A 46 12.20 39.37 21.42
CA GLN A 46 13.64 39.21 21.52
C GLN A 46 14.24 38.89 20.15
N VAL A 47 15.30 39.61 19.80
CA VAL A 47 16.00 39.48 18.51
C VAL A 47 17.49 39.30 18.71
N VAL A 48 18.15 38.69 17.73
CA VAL A 48 19.61 38.54 17.71
C VAL A 48 20.17 39.48 16.65
N ILE A 49 21.25 40.19 16.98
CA ILE A 49 22.07 40.89 15.99
C ILE A 49 23.12 39.88 15.53
N PRO A 50 23.06 39.37 14.29
CA PRO A 50 24.03 38.39 13.81
C PRO A 50 25.40 39.05 13.62
N LEU A 51 26.47 38.28 13.85
CA LEU A 51 27.83 38.72 13.56
C LEU A 51 28.04 38.73 12.04
N ILE A 52 28.09 39.93 11.45
CA ILE A 52 28.34 40.13 10.02
C ILE A 52 29.75 40.73 9.85
N PRO A 53 30.69 40.02 9.22
CA PRO A 53 32.10 40.37 9.28
C PRO A 53 32.49 41.58 8.41
N ASN A 54 31.68 41.96 7.42
CA ASN A 54 31.98 43.08 6.53
C ASN A 54 30.71 43.66 5.86
N GLN A 55 30.84 44.88 5.32
CA GLN A 55 29.75 45.58 4.64
C GLN A 55 29.25 44.87 3.37
N LYS A 56 30.12 44.13 2.65
CA LYS A 56 29.70 43.38 1.45
C LYS A 56 28.76 42.23 1.82
N ASP A 57 29.01 41.54 2.92
CA ASP A 57 28.14 40.48 3.43
C ASP A 57 26.82 41.06 3.94
N LYS A 58 26.83 42.25 4.55
CA LYS A 58 25.61 43.00 4.90
C LYS A 58 24.75 43.24 3.64
N THR A 59 25.34 43.78 2.57
CA THR A 59 24.64 44.00 1.30
C THR A 59 24.08 42.71 0.68
N ARG A 60 24.86 41.61 0.68
CA ARG A 60 24.39 40.30 0.21
C ARG A 60 23.19 39.81 0.98
N ILE A 61 23.26 39.84 2.30
CA ILE A 61 22.19 39.35 3.18
C ILE A 61 20.92 40.16 2.95
N VAL A 62 20.99 41.50 2.86
CA VAL A 62 19.82 42.35 2.56
C VAL A 62 19.17 41.96 1.23
N LYS A 63 19.95 41.77 0.16
CA LYS A 63 19.39 41.34 -1.14
C LYS A 63 18.77 39.95 -1.07
N MET A 64 19.40 39.02 -0.35
CA MET A 64 18.87 37.66 -0.15
C MET A 64 17.59 37.66 0.69
N ILE A 65 17.45 38.52 1.70
CA ILE A 65 16.19 38.74 2.44
C ILE A 65 15.08 39.15 1.46
N ALA A 66 15.33 40.11 0.57
CA ALA A 66 14.33 40.57 -0.39
C ALA A 66 13.88 39.45 -1.37
N ILE A 67 14.83 38.62 -1.83
CA ILE A 67 14.53 37.43 -2.65
C ILE A 67 13.70 36.43 -1.86
N ARG A 68 14.09 36.12 -0.62
CA ARG A 68 13.38 35.19 0.27
C ARG A 68 11.93 35.59 0.48
N ASP A 69 11.70 36.86 0.79
CA ASP A 69 10.39 37.36 1.17
C ASP A 69 9.47 37.36 -0.04
N THR A 70 9.98 37.81 -1.19
CA THR A 70 9.24 37.76 -2.46
C THR A 70 8.92 36.31 -2.86
N LEU A 71 9.87 35.38 -2.68
CA LEU A 71 9.67 33.95 -2.90
C LEU A 71 8.57 33.37 -1.99
N ASN A 72 8.60 33.69 -0.70
CA ASN A 72 7.61 33.20 0.26
C ASN A 72 6.21 33.78 -0.01
N SER A 73 6.12 35.05 -0.39
CA SER A 73 4.86 35.66 -0.85
C SER A 73 4.33 34.97 -2.10
N LEU A 74 5.20 34.70 -3.09
CA LEU A 74 4.81 33.97 -4.31
C LEU A 74 4.32 32.55 -3.99
N ILE A 75 5.05 31.80 -3.15
CA ILE A 75 4.65 30.46 -2.70
C ILE A 75 3.29 30.48 -2.00
N THR A 76 3.07 31.46 -1.12
CA THR A 76 1.80 31.60 -0.41
C THR A 76 0.66 31.87 -1.38
N LEU A 77 0.90 32.72 -2.39
CA LEU A 77 -0.11 33.03 -3.39
C LEU A 77 -0.37 31.86 -4.35
N GLU A 78 0.66 31.09 -4.74
CA GLU A 78 0.50 29.88 -5.54
C GLU A 78 -0.37 28.82 -4.83
N LYS A 79 -0.31 28.75 -3.49
CA LYS A 79 -1.16 27.86 -2.68
C LYS A 79 -2.62 28.30 -2.61
N ASN A 80 -2.87 29.61 -2.56
CA ASN A 80 -4.18 30.15 -2.17
C ASN A 80 -4.99 30.72 -3.34
N SER A 81 -4.36 31.10 -4.45
CA SER A 81 -5.04 31.71 -5.60
C SER A 81 -5.28 30.69 -6.73
N GLN A 82 -6.49 30.67 -7.27
CA GLN A 82 -6.86 29.91 -8.48
C GLN A 82 -6.37 30.60 -9.76
N GLU A 83 -6.22 31.92 -9.74
CA GLU A 83 -5.88 32.71 -10.92
C GLU A 83 -4.37 32.91 -11.05
N ASP A 84 -3.83 32.73 -12.24
CA ASP A 84 -2.40 32.90 -12.51
C ASP A 84 -2.01 34.38 -12.67
N GLN A 85 -2.93 35.24 -13.10
CA GLN A 85 -2.68 36.67 -13.34
C GLN A 85 -2.19 37.41 -12.09
N VAL A 86 -2.67 37.01 -10.90
CA VAL A 86 -2.23 37.60 -9.63
C VAL A 86 -0.79 37.21 -9.25
N LEU A 87 -0.23 36.16 -9.86
CA LEU A 87 1.14 35.69 -9.58
C LEU A 87 2.20 36.50 -10.35
N ASP A 88 1.84 37.01 -11.52
CA ASP A 88 2.79 37.61 -12.46
C ASP A 88 3.56 38.81 -11.88
N PRO A 89 2.94 39.75 -11.15
CA PRO A 89 3.68 40.86 -10.53
C PRO A 89 4.77 40.38 -9.56
N LEU A 90 4.46 39.38 -8.71
CA LEU A 90 5.42 38.82 -7.77
C LEU A 90 6.51 38.01 -8.47
N ARG A 91 6.16 37.26 -9.52
CA ARG A 91 7.13 36.48 -10.32
C ARG A 91 8.09 37.40 -11.08
N GLN A 92 7.59 38.50 -11.65
CA GLN A 92 8.42 39.53 -12.27
C GLN A 92 9.34 40.19 -11.24
N LYS A 93 8.84 40.52 -10.06
CA LYS A 93 9.65 41.07 -8.96
C LYS A 93 10.75 40.09 -8.53
N LEU A 94 10.43 38.80 -8.38
CA LEU A 94 11.40 37.76 -8.03
C LEU A 94 12.49 37.64 -9.10
N ASN A 95 12.12 37.64 -10.38
CA ASN A 95 13.07 37.63 -11.49
C ASN A 95 14.03 38.83 -11.44
N ARG A 96 13.50 40.05 -11.29
CA ARG A 96 14.32 41.27 -11.22
C ARG A 96 15.31 41.25 -10.04
N LEU A 97 14.85 40.84 -8.86
CA LEU A 97 15.71 40.74 -7.67
C LEU A 97 16.81 39.70 -7.85
N TYR A 98 16.48 38.55 -8.44
CA TYR A 98 17.46 37.51 -8.75
C TYR A 98 18.48 37.97 -9.79
N ASP A 99 18.04 38.57 -10.89
CA ASP A 99 18.93 39.01 -11.97
C ASP A 99 19.89 40.13 -11.49
N ASP A 100 19.40 41.08 -10.68
CA ASP A 100 20.25 42.09 -10.04
C ASP A 100 21.26 41.46 -9.08
N PHE A 101 20.83 40.46 -8.29
CA PHE A 101 21.71 39.74 -7.38
C PHE A 101 22.82 39.01 -8.14
N VAL A 102 22.49 38.24 -9.19
CA VAL A 102 23.49 37.52 -9.98
C VAL A 102 24.46 38.48 -10.67
N LYS A 103 23.97 39.61 -11.17
CA LYS A 103 24.81 40.65 -11.80
C LYS A 103 25.82 41.27 -10.83
N THR A 104 25.46 41.43 -9.56
CA THR A 104 26.27 42.17 -8.58
C THR A 104 27.09 41.26 -7.65
N GLU A 105 26.53 40.12 -7.24
CA GLU A 105 27.12 39.20 -6.25
C GLU A 105 27.46 37.81 -6.82
N GLY A 106 27.06 37.53 -8.07
CA GLY A 106 27.14 36.20 -8.68
C GLY A 106 26.01 35.27 -8.20
N TYR A 107 26.04 34.01 -8.65
CA TYR A 107 25.02 33.01 -8.34
C TYR A 107 24.81 32.79 -6.82
N LEU A 108 23.57 32.53 -6.41
CA LEU A 108 23.17 32.27 -5.02
C LEU A 108 23.98 31.10 -4.42
N ASN A 109 24.25 30.06 -5.22
CA ASN A 109 24.97 28.88 -4.79
C ASN A 109 26.50 29.03 -4.67
N ARG A 110 27.04 30.22 -4.98
CA ARG A 110 28.45 30.55 -4.77
C ARG A 110 28.79 30.47 -3.28
N ASP A 111 29.96 29.92 -2.96
CA ASP A 111 30.37 29.65 -1.56
C ASP A 111 30.27 30.86 -0.62
N VAL A 112 30.60 32.06 -1.11
CA VAL A 112 30.52 33.30 -0.30
C VAL A 112 29.07 33.67 0.01
N ASN A 113 28.16 33.52 -0.96
CA ASN A 113 26.74 33.83 -0.80
C ASN A 113 26.07 32.80 0.12
N LYS A 114 26.37 31.50 -0.08
CA LYS A 114 25.97 30.41 0.82
C LYS A 114 26.40 30.68 2.27
N LYS A 115 27.67 31.04 2.47
CA LYS A 115 28.22 31.31 3.81
C LYS A 115 27.58 32.52 4.47
N ALA A 116 27.37 33.61 3.72
CA ALA A 116 26.78 34.84 4.25
C ALA A 116 25.35 34.63 4.78
N PHE A 117 24.56 33.77 4.12
CA PHE A 117 23.15 33.58 4.45
C PHE A 117 22.82 32.28 5.20
N ARG A 118 23.83 31.50 5.60
CA ARG A 118 23.67 30.12 6.10
C ARG A 118 22.81 29.96 7.36
N HIS A 119 22.72 30.98 8.21
CA HIS A 119 21.95 30.89 9.45
C HIS A 119 20.50 31.37 9.30
N ASP A 120 20.11 31.85 8.11
CA ASP A 120 18.70 32.07 7.80
C ASP A 120 18.00 30.73 7.67
N ARG A 121 16.85 30.57 8.34
CA ARG A 121 16.07 29.33 8.31
C ARG A 121 15.60 28.95 6.90
N HIS A 122 15.40 29.93 6.01
CA HIS A 122 15.02 29.70 4.61
C HIS A 122 16.19 29.78 3.62
N SER A 123 17.43 29.76 4.08
CA SER A 123 18.62 29.76 3.23
C SER A 123 18.57 28.70 2.11
N ASN A 124 18.27 27.44 2.46
CA ASN A 124 18.16 26.36 1.48
C ASN A 124 17.03 26.58 0.44
N LYS A 125 15.92 27.24 0.81
CA LYS A 125 14.84 27.56 -0.15
C LYS A 125 15.32 28.52 -1.23
N ILE A 126 16.12 29.52 -0.86
CA ILE A 126 16.69 30.46 -1.81
C ILE A 126 17.72 29.77 -2.70
N LEU A 127 18.58 28.91 -2.13
CA LEU A 127 19.56 28.17 -2.92
C LEU A 127 18.91 27.24 -3.96
N ALA A 128 17.71 26.72 -3.68
CA ALA A 128 16.93 25.93 -4.61
C ALA A 128 16.36 26.72 -5.81
N LEU A 129 16.49 28.06 -5.82
CA LEU A 129 16.15 28.87 -6.98
C LEU A 129 17.07 28.62 -8.17
N GLU A 130 18.22 27.98 -7.96
CA GLU A 130 19.18 27.64 -9.00
C GLU A 130 19.30 26.13 -9.18
N LYS A 131 19.11 25.68 -10.41
CA LYS A 131 19.35 24.31 -10.88
C LYS A 131 20.73 24.23 -11.52
N ASN A 132 21.33 23.04 -11.48
CA ASN A 132 22.57 22.73 -12.21
C ASN A 132 23.72 23.73 -11.96
N TYR A 133 23.84 24.22 -10.72
CA TYR A 133 24.90 25.17 -10.38
C TYR A 133 26.28 24.55 -10.60
N ASN A 134 27.08 25.22 -11.42
CA ASN A 134 28.48 24.92 -11.65
C ASN A 134 29.33 26.10 -11.17
N LYS A 135 30.29 25.82 -10.28
CA LYS A 135 31.22 26.83 -9.75
C LYS A 135 32.15 27.40 -10.83
N GLY A 136 32.29 26.73 -11.98
CA GLY A 136 33.24 27.09 -13.00
C GLY A 136 34.68 26.71 -12.62
N ILE A 137 35.59 26.89 -13.56
CA ILE A 137 37.02 26.67 -13.41
C ILE A 137 37.73 27.96 -13.78
N SER A 138 38.39 28.60 -12.80
CA SER A 138 39.16 29.81 -13.05
C SER A 138 40.37 29.53 -13.95
N LYS A 139 40.84 30.53 -14.70
CA LYS A 139 42.00 30.40 -15.61
C LYS A 139 43.24 29.82 -14.91
N SER A 140 43.50 30.23 -13.66
CA SER A 140 44.65 29.73 -12.88
C SER A 140 44.53 28.24 -12.53
N VAL A 141 43.34 27.80 -12.12
CA VAL A 141 43.05 26.40 -11.80
C VAL A 141 43.02 25.55 -13.07
N ALA A 142 42.47 26.08 -14.16
CA ALA A 142 42.41 25.45 -15.47
C ALA A 142 43.82 25.09 -15.99
N ILE A 143 44.77 26.03 -15.91
CA ILE A 143 46.18 25.82 -16.28
C ILE A 143 46.83 24.74 -15.42
N LYS A 144 46.60 24.76 -14.10
CA LYS A 144 47.20 23.78 -13.17
C LYS A 144 46.72 22.34 -13.42
N HIS A 145 45.49 22.18 -13.90
CA HIS A 145 44.86 20.88 -14.11
C HIS A 145 44.76 20.47 -15.58
N GLY A 146 45.31 21.24 -16.51
CA GLY A 146 45.30 20.92 -17.94
C GLY A 146 43.90 20.90 -18.56
N VAL A 147 42.95 21.66 -18.03
CA VAL A 147 41.55 21.73 -18.51
C VAL A 147 41.23 23.13 -19.03
N ALA A 148 40.17 23.27 -19.84
CA ALA A 148 39.73 24.57 -20.31
C ALA A 148 39.09 25.39 -19.16
N PRO A 149 39.29 26.73 -19.11
CA PRO A 149 38.58 27.58 -18.17
C PRO A 149 37.08 27.56 -18.47
N MET A 150 36.27 27.58 -17.42
CA MET A 150 34.82 27.53 -17.52
C MET A 150 34.22 28.58 -16.60
N ASN A 151 33.30 29.39 -17.13
CA ASN A 151 32.62 30.38 -16.30
C ASN A 151 31.64 29.67 -15.34
N PRO A 152 31.40 30.22 -14.13
CA PRO A 152 30.32 29.75 -13.29
C PRO A 152 28.98 29.84 -14.05
N SER A 153 28.09 28.89 -13.82
CA SER A 153 26.77 28.86 -14.46
C SER A 153 25.71 28.31 -13.52
N ALA A 154 24.46 28.72 -13.70
CA ALA A 154 23.29 28.14 -13.06
C ALA A 154 22.05 28.38 -13.92
N GLU A 155 21.06 27.52 -13.80
CA GLU A 155 19.76 27.66 -14.44
C GLU A 155 18.72 28.13 -13.43
N LYS A 156 17.85 29.08 -13.80
CA LYS A 156 16.70 29.45 -12.96
C LYS A 156 15.77 28.25 -12.79
N SER A 157 15.29 28.05 -11.56
CA SER A 157 14.26 27.06 -11.25
C SER A 157 12.90 27.38 -11.89
N ASP A 158 11.96 26.43 -11.86
CA ASP A 158 10.69 26.55 -12.60
C ASP A 158 9.78 27.67 -12.07
N ILE A 159 9.93 28.06 -10.79
CA ILE A 159 9.08 29.07 -10.14
C ILE A 159 9.23 30.47 -10.75
N PHE A 160 10.34 30.71 -11.47
CA PHE A 160 10.56 31.94 -12.21
C PHE A 160 9.70 32.06 -13.48
N TYR A 161 9.15 30.95 -13.96
CA TYR A 161 8.50 30.88 -15.27
C TYR A 161 7.05 30.42 -15.21
N LYS A 162 6.74 29.48 -14.31
CA LYS A 162 5.42 28.86 -14.22
C LYS A 162 5.04 28.58 -12.77
N ARG A 163 3.75 28.36 -12.55
CA ARG A 163 3.25 27.86 -11.28
C ARG A 163 3.90 26.51 -10.94
N THR A 164 4.45 26.41 -9.73
CA THR A 164 5.12 25.20 -9.22
C THR A 164 4.33 24.52 -8.11
N ILE A 165 3.46 25.27 -7.44
CA ILE A 165 2.57 24.76 -6.40
C ILE A 165 1.14 24.93 -6.90
N ALA A 166 0.43 23.81 -7.01
CA ALA A 166 -0.97 23.83 -7.40
C ALA A 166 -1.82 24.37 -6.23
N PRO A 167 -2.85 25.18 -6.49
CA PRO A 167 -3.66 25.76 -5.44
C PRO A 167 -4.43 24.67 -4.71
N TYR A 168 -4.69 24.88 -3.43
CA TYR A 168 -5.58 24.01 -2.68
C TYR A 168 -6.99 24.13 -3.25
N THR A 169 -7.49 23.07 -3.89
CA THR A 169 -8.90 22.97 -4.26
C THR A 169 -9.66 22.46 -3.05
N LYS A 170 -10.57 23.28 -2.51
CA LYS A 170 -11.52 22.82 -1.49
C LYS A 170 -12.23 21.58 -2.04
N VAL A 171 -12.14 20.46 -1.34
CA VAL A 171 -12.93 19.28 -1.69
C VAL A 171 -14.39 19.66 -1.55
N VAL A 172 -15.17 19.44 -2.60
CA VAL A 172 -16.63 19.62 -2.62
C VAL A 172 -17.21 18.28 -3.06
N ALA A 173 -18.29 17.87 -2.40
CA ALA A 173 -19.07 16.71 -2.80
C ALA A 173 -20.54 17.12 -2.87
N HIS A 174 -21.20 16.69 -3.94
CA HIS A 174 -22.61 16.92 -4.20
C HIS A 174 -23.45 15.66 -3.97
N THR A 175 -22.81 14.49 -3.89
CA THR A 175 -23.47 13.19 -3.70
C THR A 175 -22.82 12.38 -2.58
N PRO A 176 -23.57 11.49 -1.88
CA PRO A 176 -23.00 10.56 -0.91
C PRO A 176 -21.81 9.76 -1.43
N LYS A 177 -21.84 9.37 -2.71
CA LYS A 177 -20.73 8.69 -3.40
C LYS A 177 -19.48 9.56 -3.50
N GLU A 178 -19.60 10.83 -3.93
CA GLU A 178 -18.46 11.76 -3.96
C GLU A 178 -17.90 12.03 -2.55
N ALA A 179 -18.79 12.14 -1.57
CA ALA A 179 -18.40 12.33 -0.18
C ALA A 179 -17.65 11.10 0.36
N LEU A 180 -18.08 9.88 -0.02
CA LEU A 180 -17.40 8.64 0.33
C LEU A 180 -15.96 8.65 -0.21
N ILE A 181 -15.79 9.01 -1.48
CA ILE A 181 -14.45 9.11 -2.11
C ILE A 181 -13.58 10.15 -1.39
N ALA A 182 -14.15 11.30 -1.05
CA ALA A 182 -13.45 12.33 -0.29
C ALA A 182 -13.00 11.81 1.09
N SER A 183 -13.87 11.09 1.80
CA SER A 183 -13.55 10.47 3.09
C SER A 183 -12.42 9.46 2.97
N LEU A 184 -12.47 8.58 1.96
CA LEU A 184 -11.44 7.58 1.73
C LEU A 184 -10.09 8.21 1.37
N ASN A 185 -10.10 9.31 0.61
CA ASN A 185 -8.88 10.03 0.26
C ASN A 185 -8.25 10.75 1.46
N GLU A 186 -9.07 11.27 2.38
CA GLU A 186 -8.60 12.04 3.53
C GLU A 186 -8.19 11.14 4.70
N PHE A 187 -8.98 10.09 5.01
CA PHE A 187 -8.84 9.28 6.22
C PHE A 187 -8.53 7.80 5.95
N GLY A 188 -8.69 7.32 4.72
CA GLY A 188 -8.56 5.90 4.39
C GLY A 188 -9.71 5.03 4.91
N ASN A 189 -10.78 5.63 5.44
CA ASN A 189 -11.95 4.93 5.98
C ASN A 189 -13.26 5.71 5.72
N ILE A 190 -14.39 5.11 6.09
CA ILE A 190 -15.72 5.70 5.95
C ILE A 190 -15.99 6.58 7.19
N ASP A 191 -15.88 7.90 7.03
CA ASP A 191 -16.18 8.89 8.06
C ASP A 191 -17.50 9.61 7.73
N LEU A 192 -18.60 9.14 8.33
CA LEU A 192 -19.93 9.70 8.10
C LEU A 192 -20.06 11.16 8.59
N ASP A 193 -19.29 11.56 9.60
CA ASP A 193 -19.29 12.94 10.12
C ASP A 193 -18.67 13.90 9.10
N TYR A 194 -17.53 13.52 8.53
CA TYR A 194 -16.88 14.28 7.47
C TYR A 194 -17.75 14.36 6.22
N MET A 195 -18.29 13.23 5.78
CA MET A 195 -19.15 13.14 4.60
C MET A 195 -20.38 14.05 4.74
N GLN A 196 -21.02 14.02 5.90
CA GLN A 196 -22.16 14.87 6.20
C GLN A 196 -21.79 16.36 6.14
N LYS A 197 -20.68 16.76 6.78
CA LYS A 197 -20.19 18.14 6.75
C LYS A 197 -19.89 18.62 5.32
N LEU A 198 -19.34 17.74 4.48
CA LEU A 198 -18.99 18.05 3.11
C LEU A 198 -20.23 18.32 2.25
N LEU A 199 -21.24 17.45 2.35
CA LEU A 199 -22.51 17.59 1.63
C LEU A 199 -23.32 18.81 2.10
N GLN A 200 -23.34 19.08 3.42
CA GLN A 200 -24.03 20.26 3.96
C GLN A 200 -23.42 21.58 3.46
N LYS A 201 -22.09 21.65 3.33
CA LYS A 201 -21.41 22.82 2.75
C LYS A 201 -21.84 23.03 1.30
N SER A 202 -21.88 21.96 0.50
CA SER A 202 -22.33 22.07 -0.89
C SER A 202 -23.78 22.55 -1.01
N VAL A 203 -24.68 22.07 -0.14
CA VAL A 203 -26.09 22.48 -0.19
C VAL A 203 -26.24 23.97 0.15
N ASN A 204 -25.49 24.47 1.14
CA ASN A 204 -25.52 25.88 1.50
C ASN A 204 -24.96 26.79 0.40
N ASP A 205 -23.92 26.34 -0.31
CA ASP A 205 -23.36 27.08 -1.45
C ASP A 205 -24.39 27.19 -2.61
N ILE A 206 -25.28 26.20 -2.78
CA ILE A 206 -26.34 26.17 -3.82
C ILE A 206 -27.60 26.95 -3.40
N ASN A 207 -28.00 26.86 -2.13
CA ASN A 207 -29.29 27.38 -1.65
C ASN A 207 -29.36 28.90 -1.43
N ASN A 208 -28.24 29.61 -1.58
CA ASN A 208 -28.28 31.07 -1.76
C ASN A 208 -29.06 31.48 -3.05
N SER A 209 -29.46 30.53 -3.90
CA SER A 209 -30.27 30.75 -5.12
C SER A 209 -31.69 30.16 -5.10
N SER A 210 -32.07 29.32 -4.13
CA SER A 210 -33.41 28.69 -4.10
C SER A 210 -33.76 28.17 -2.70
N ASN A 211 -34.86 28.67 -2.11
CA ASN A 211 -35.32 28.39 -0.75
C ASN A 211 -35.77 26.92 -0.50
N LYS A 212 -34.88 25.92 -0.66
CA LYS A 212 -35.14 24.53 -0.27
C LYS A 212 -33.92 23.87 0.37
N ILE A 213 -33.86 23.92 1.70
CA ILE A 213 -32.79 23.28 2.49
C ILE A 213 -32.98 21.76 2.44
N THR A 214 -32.19 21.07 1.63
CA THR A 214 -32.08 19.61 1.66
C THR A 214 -31.02 19.24 2.70
N GLN A 215 -31.42 18.90 3.91
CA GLN A 215 -30.48 18.54 4.96
C GLN A 215 -30.09 17.06 4.84
N TYR A 216 -28.83 16.78 4.53
CA TYR A 216 -28.28 15.43 4.60
C TYR A 216 -28.10 15.01 6.07
N SER A 217 -28.83 13.97 6.49
CA SER A 217 -28.57 13.24 7.74
C SER A 217 -27.60 12.09 7.49
N LYS A 218 -26.88 11.63 8.53
CA LYS A 218 -26.02 10.43 8.42
C LYS A 218 -26.82 9.21 7.94
N ASP A 219 -28.08 9.10 8.36
CA ASP A 219 -28.99 8.04 7.91
C ASP A 219 -29.33 8.13 6.42
N SER A 220 -29.56 9.33 5.89
CA SER A 220 -29.80 9.49 4.44
C SER A 220 -28.57 9.12 3.61
N ILE A 221 -27.37 9.48 4.10
CA ILE A 221 -26.09 9.18 3.45
C ILE A 221 -25.85 7.68 3.47
N LYS A 222 -25.91 7.04 4.65
CA LYS A 222 -25.67 5.60 4.78
C LYS A 222 -26.67 4.80 3.94
N ASN A 223 -27.96 5.17 3.95
CA ASN A 223 -29.00 4.45 3.21
C ASN A 223 -28.81 4.57 1.70
N SER A 224 -28.39 5.74 1.20
CA SER A 224 -28.02 5.91 -0.21
C SER A 224 -26.84 5.03 -0.60
N LEU A 225 -25.78 4.98 0.22
CA LEU A 225 -24.60 4.15 -0.06
C LEU A 225 -24.89 2.64 0.01
N LEU A 226 -25.74 2.21 0.96
CA LEU A 226 -26.21 0.83 1.09
C LEU A 226 -27.09 0.43 -0.10
N HIS A 227 -28.00 1.31 -0.51
CA HIS A 227 -28.87 1.08 -1.68
C HIS A 227 -28.08 0.96 -2.98
N GLU A 228 -27.06 1.80 -3.17
CA GLU A 228 -26.13 1.74 -4.31
C GLU A 228 -25.10 0.60 -4.19
N LYS A 229 -25.13 -0.19 -3.11
CA LYS A 229 -24.18 -1.27 -2.82
C LYS A 229 -22.71 -0.82 -2.86
N LEU A 230 -22.44 0.42 -2.44
CA LEU A 230 -21.09 0.96 -2.31
C LEU A 230 -20.45 0.56 -0.97
N ILE A 231 -21.29 0.35 0.03
CA ILE A 231 -20.93 -0.15 1.36
C ILE A 231 -21.92 -1.25 1.76
N PHE A 232 -21.52 -2.12 2.68
CA PHE A 232 -22.35 -3.13 3.32
C PHE A 232 -22.23 -3.00 4.84
N ILE A 233 -23.26 -3.44 5.56
CA ILE A 233 -23.18 -3.58 7.02
C ILE A 233 -22.26 -4.75 7.34
N ASN A 234 -21.35 -4.56 8.31
CA ASN A 234 -20.55 -5.65 8.84
C ASN A 234 -21.46 -6.61 9.63
N HIS A 235 -21.65 -7.84 9.14
CA HIS A 235 -22.50 -8.82 9.80
C HIS A 235 -21.95 -9.30 11.15
N ASN A 236 -20.65 -9.09 11.42
CA ASN A 236 -20.05 -9.36 12.73
C ASN A 236 -20.17 -8.19 13.71
N ASN A 237 -20.38 -6.97 13.21
CA ASN A 237 -20.60 -5.77 14.02
C ASN A 237 -21.55 -4.81 13.27
N PRO A 238 -22.88 -4.91 13.48
CA PRO A 238 -23.87 -4.13 12.72
C PRO A 238 -23.75 -2.60 12.81
N SER A 239 -22.91 -2.09 13.70
CA SER A 239 -22.61 -0.65 13.83
C SER A 239 -21.50 -0.18 12.88
N GLU A 240 -20.84 -1.10 12.18
CA GLU A 240 -19.76 -0.82 11.24
C GLU A 240 -20.19 -1.01 9.78
N TYR A 241 -19.58 -0.23 8.91
CA TYR A 241 -19.77 -0.31 7.47
C TYR A 241 -18.46 -0.71 6.79
N ILE A 242 -18.55 -1.61 5.82
CA ILE A 242 -17.43 -2.11 5.04
C ILE A 242 -17.66 -1.73 3.59
N LEU A 243 -16.63 -1.27 2.90
CA LEU A 243 -16.71 -1.00 1.46
C LEU A 243 -17.06 -2.27 0.68
N ALA A 244 -17.79 -2.13 -0.42
CA ALA A 244 -18.26 -3.25 -1.24
C ALA A 244 -17.14 -4.20 -1.70
N ASN A 245 -16.04 -3.64 -2.20
CA ASN A 245 -14.88 -4.41 -2.65
C ASN A 245 -14.20 -5.23 -1.53
N HIS A 246 -14.27 -4.77 -0.28
CA HIS A 246 -13.75 -5.49 0.88
C HIS A 246 -14.76 -6.50 1.43
N TYR A 247 -16.05 -6.18 1.40
CA TYR A 247 -17.09 -7.07 1.87
C TYR A 247 -17.26 -8.28 0.93
N LEU A 248 -17.27 -8.05 -0.38
CA LEU A 248 -17.46 -9.05 -1.44
C LEU A 248 -16.16 -9.74 -1.90
N SER A 249 -15.15 -9.79 -1.04
CA SER A 249 -13.85 -10.45 -1.31
C SER A 249 -13.35 -11.28 -0.14
N GLY A 250 -12.26 -12.03 -0.33
CA GLY A 250 -11.79 -13.04 0.61
C GLY A 250 -12.77 -14.21 0.69
N ASN A 251 -12.83 -14.90 1.84
CA ASN A 251 -13.69 -16.08 2.02
C ASN A 251 -15.19 -15.74 2.03
N VAL A 252 -15.79 -15.66 0.85
CA VAL A 252 -17.18 -15.24 0.63
C VAL A 252 -18.18 -16.36 0.95
N LYS A 253 -17.77 -17.63 0.82
CA LYS A 253 -18.59 -18.77 1.28
C LYS A 253 -18.85 -18.73 2.78
N LYS A 254 -17.81 -18.45 3.58
CA LYS A 254 -17.93 -18.28 5.03
C LYS A 254 -18.86 -17.10 5.36
N LYS A 255 -18.64 -15.94 4.75
CA LYS A 255 -19.50 -14.75 4.94
C LYS A 255 -20.95 -15.05 4.58
N TYR A 256 -21.20 -15.73 3.46
CA TYR A 256 -22.55 -16.12 3.03
C TYR A 256 -23.24 -17.02 4.07
N LYS A 257 -22.54 -18.03 4.59
CA LYS A 257 -23.07 -18.91 5.65
C LYS A 257 -23.36 -18.17 6.95
N GLU A 258 -22.46 -17.28 7.37
CA GLU A 258 -22.63 -16.47 8.58
C GLU A 258 -23.86 -15.56 8.47
N VAL A 259 -24.00 -14.84 7.35
CA VAL A 259 -25.15 -13.97 7.10
C VAL A 259 -26.46 -14.77 7.02
N LYS A 260 -26.42 -15.93 6.36
CA LYS A 260 -27.59 -16.82 6.27
C LYS A 260 -28.02 -17.31 7.65
N ALA A 261 -27.08 -17.78 8.48
CA ALA A 261 -27.36 -18.22 9.84
C ALA A 261 -27.93 -17.08 10.71
N ILE A 262 -27.37 -15.86 10.62
CA ILE A 262 -27.89 -14.69 11.33
C ILE A 262 -29.36 -14.41 10.95
N LEU A 263 -29.70 -14.51 9.67
CA LEU A 263 -31.07 -14.28 9.18
C LEU A 263 -32.08 -15.38 9.57
N GLU A 264 -31.59 -16.60 9.78
CA GLU A 264 -32.36 -17.75 10.26
C GLU A 264 -32.58 -17.68 11.78
N ASP A 265 -31.51 -17.43 12.56
CA ASP A 265 -31.53 -17.44 14.03
C ASP A 265 -32.19 -16.19 14.65
N MET A 266 -31.95 -14.99 14.09
CA MET A 266 -32.40 -13.72 14.69
C MET A 266 -33.68 -13.17 14.07
N GLN A 267 -34.52 -14.05 13.51
CA GLN A 267 -35.65 -13.64 12.66
C GLN A 267 -36.70 -12.77 13.40
N SER A 268 -36.77 -12.87 14.73
CA SER A 268 -37.74 -12.18 15.60
C SER A 268 -37.16 -11.06 16.49
N SER A 269 -35.83 -10.97 16.67
CA SER A 269 -35.19 -10.02 17.60
C SER A 269 -34.49 -8.83 16.92
N MET A 270 -34.35 -8.86 15.59
CA MET A 270 -33.64 -7.86 14.80
C MET A 270 -34.57 -6.80 14.20
N SER A 271 -34.10 -5.56 14.09
CA SER A 271 -34.85 -4.49 13.42
C SER A 271 -35.09 -4.80 11.94
N ASN A 272 -36.24 -4.36 11.41
CA ASN A 272 -36.58 -4.58 10.00
C ASN A 272 -35.55 -3.97 9.02
N ASP A 273 -34.97 -2.83 9.39
CA ASP A 273 -33.92 -2.14 8.62
C ASP A 273 -32.65 -3.00 8.51
N LEU A 274 -32.14 -3.50 9.63
CA LEU A 274 -30.97 -4.37 9.63
C LEU A 274 -31.24 -5.68 8.88
N ARG A 275 -32.43 -6.26 9.04
CA ARG A 275 -32.85 -7.46 8.30
C ARG A 275 -32.85 -7.23 6.79
N MET A 276 -33.36 -6.08 6.33
CA MET A 276 -33.38 -5.72 4.91
C MET A 276 -31.95 -5.59 4.36
N HIS A 277 -31.06 -4.93 5.08
CA HIS A 277 -29.67 -4.78 4.67
C HIS A 277 -28.91 -6.10 4.66
N LEU A 278 -29.07 -6.96 5.67
CA LEU A 278 -28.45 -8.29 5.68
C LEU A 278 -28.97 -9.20 4.57
N LYS A 279 -30.24 -9.10 4.19
CA LYS A 279 -30.75 -9.76 2.97
C LYS A 279 -30.04 -9.26 1.71
N SER A 280 -29.83 -7.95 1.60
CA SER A 280 -29.08 -7.37 0.48
C SER A 280 -27.60 -7.81 0.46
N ASN A 281 -26.97 -7.93 1.64
CA ASN A 281 -25.64 -8.53 1.78
C ASN A 281 -25.65 -9.97 1.24
N LEU A 282 -26.63 -10.79 1.66
CA LEU A 282 -26.75 -12.19 1.28
C LEU A 282 -26.90 -12.35 -0.24
N GLU A 283 -27.80 -11.59 -0.86
CA GLU A 283 -28.02 -11.57 -2.31
C GLU A 283 -26.73 -11.18 -3.07
N SER A 284 -26.00 -10.19 -2.55
CA SER A 284 -24.76 -9.72 -3.19
C SER A 284 -23.62 -10.74 -3.03
N LEU A 285 -23.56 -11.45 -1.91
CA LEU A 285 -22.63 -12.56 -1.70
C LEU A 285 -22.97 -13.75 -2.61
N GLU A 286 -24.24 -14.10 -2.75
CA GLU A 286 -24.71 -15.19 -3.61
C GLU A 286 -24.28 -15.01 -5.08
N GLN A 287 -24.37 -13.77 -5.58
CA GLN A 287 -23.97 -13.42 -6.96
C GLN A 287 -22.48 -13.59 -7.24
N ILE A 288 -21.64 -13.56 -6.22
CA ILE A 288 -20.18 -13.62 -6.34
C ILE A 288 -19.58 -14.91 -5.79
N LEU A 289 -20.41 -15.85 -5.30
CA LEU A 289 -19.92 -17.15 -4.86
C LEU A 289 -19.16 -17.83 -6.01
N PRO A 290 -17.94 -18.33 -5.75
CA PRO A 290 -17.20 -19.05 -6.78
C PRO A 290 -17.98 -20.30 -7.18
N LYS A 291 -18.02 -20.56 -8.49
CA LYS A 291 -18.65 -21.77 -9.00
C LYS A 291 -17.91 -23.00 -8.48
N ASP A 292 -18.65 -23.97 -7.95
CA ASP A 292 -18.08 -25.20 -7.47
C ASP A 292 -17.31 -25.94 -8.56
N LEU A 293 -16.07 -26.31 -8.24
CA LEU A 293 -15.20 -27.12 -9.08
C LEU A 293 -15.69 -28.57 -9.10
N LYS A 294 -15.69 -29.17 -10.28
CA LYS A 294 -15.98 -30.59 -10.46
C LYS A 294 -14.74 -31.45 -10.27
N ALA A 295 -14.92 -32.76 -10.08
CA ALA A 295 -13.85 -33.73 -9.90
C ALA A 295 -12.80 -33.67 -11.03
N THR A 296 -13.21 -33.34 -12.25
CA THR A 296 -12.29 -33.15 -13.38
C THR A 296 -11.33 -31.97 -13.23
N GLN A 297 -11.67 -31.00 -12.37
CA GLN A 297 -10.91 -29.78 -12.09
C GLN A 297 -10.16 -29.86 -10.75
N ILE A 298 -10.41 -30.89 -9.95
CA ILE A 298 -9.79 -31.07 -8.63
C ILE A 298 -8.69 -32.12 -8.75
N ASN A 299 -7.50 -31.81 -8.25
CA ASN A 299 -6.41 -32.78 -8.16
C ASN A 299 -6.34 -33.36 -6.75
N ALA A 300 -7.00 -34.50 -6.52
CA ALA A 300 -6.84 -35.28 -5.29
C ALA A 300 -5.47 -35.99 -5.27
N GLU A 301 -4.44 -35.25 -4.88
CA GLU A 301 -3.09 -35.80 -4.72
C GLU A 301 -3.04 -36.86 -3.61
N PHE A 302 -2.30 -37.94 -3.87
CA PHE A 302 -2.04 -38.96 -2.87
C PHE A 302 -1.22 -38.38 -1.71
N GLY A 303 -1.69 -38.56 -0.47
CA GLY A 303 -1.08 -37.98 0.72
C GLY A 303 -1.53 -36.54 1.01
N ALA A 304 -2.51 -36.01 0.28
CA ALA A 304 -3.13 -34.73 0.63
C ALA A 304 -3.89 -34.84 1.95
N ALA A 305 -3.57 -33.95 2.90
CA ALA A 305 -4.11 -33.96 4.26
C ALA A 305 -5.60 -33.61 4.35
N TRP A 306 -6.13 -32.90 3.35
CA TRP A 306 -7.55 -32.54 3.30
C TRP A 306 -8.46 -33.71 2.89
N ILE A 307 -7.88 -34.81 2.35
CA ILE A 307 -8.63 -36.01 2.03
C ILE A 307 -8.86 -36.79 3.34
N PRO A 308 -10.12 -37.13 3.70
CA PRO A 308 -10.41 -37.89 4.90
C PRO A 308 -9.64 -39.21 5.00
N MET A 309 -9.13 -39.51 6.21
CA MET A 309 -8.39 -40.76 6.48
C MET A 309 -9.19 -42.02 6.12
N SER A 310 -10.52 -41.98 6.25
CA SER A 310 -11.40 -43.09 5.87
C SER A 310 -11.17 -43.55 4.43
N TYR A 311 -11.00 -42.62 3.48
CA TYR A 311 -10.77 -42.98 2.09
C TYR A 311 -9.40 -43.63 1.86
N TYR A 312 -8.37 -43.24 2.63
CA TYR A 312 -7.09 -43.94 2.59
C TYR A 312 -7.22 -45.38 3.13
N TYR A 313 -7.93 -45.57 4.25
CA TYR A 313 -8.19 -46.91 4.79
C TYR A 313 -8.96 -47.80 3.82
N ASP A 314 -10.00 -47.27 3.17
CA ASP A 314 -10.80 -48.02 2.21
C ASP A 314 -9.96 -48.41 0.98
N PHE A 315 -9.13 -47.47 0.48
CA PHE A 315 -8.21 -47.74 -0.62
C PHE A 315 -7.19 -48.81 -0.25
N PHE A 316 -6.55 -48.70 0.92
CA PHE A 316 -5.54 -49.65 1.36
C PHE A 316 -6.10 -51.05 1.63
N THR A 317 -7.26 -51.14 2.28
CA THR A 317 -8.01 -52.40 2.46
C THR A 317 -8.22 -53.09 1.10
N GLN A 318 -8.60 -52.33 0.07
CA GLN A 318 -8.86 -52.87 -1.26
C GLN A 318 -7.59 -53.32 -2.00
N ILE A 319 -6.51 -52.53 -1.98
CA ILE A 319 -5.31 -52.87 -2.77
C ILE A 319 -4.41 -53.90 -2.07
N LEU A 320 -4.48 -53.99 -0.74
CA LEU A 320 -3.69 -54.93 0.06
C LEU A 320 -4.42 -56.25 0.31
N GLU A 321 -5.76 -56.26 0.14
CA GLU A 321 -6.63 -57.40 0.45
C GLU A 321 -6.50 -57.82 1.94
N SER A 322 -6.30 -56.83 2.82
CA SER A 322 -6.10 -56.99 4.26
C SER A 322 -7.16 -56.20 5.06
N PRO A 323 -7.61 -56.69 6.22
CA PRO A 323 -8.57 -55.98 7.07
C PRO A 323 -8.05 -54.61 7.55
N ARG A 324 -8.95 -53.65 7.74
CA ARG A 324 -8.63 -52.27 8.15
C ARG A 324 -7.81 -52.22 9.43
N GLU A 325 -8.10 -53.09 10.39
CA GLU A 325 -7.51 -53.13 11.74
C GLU A 325 -6.01 -53.45 11.69
N THR A 326 -5.56 -54.08 10.60
CA THR A 326 -4.15 -54.41 10.40
C THR A 326 -3.34 -53.23 9.85
N ILE A 327 -4.01 -52.19 9.38
CA ILE A 327 -3.40 -51.01 8.76
C ILE A 327 -3.29 -49.91 9.82
N VAL A 328 -2.08 -49.39 10.00
CA VAL A 328 -1.80 -48.26 10.89
C VAL A 328 -1.33 -47.09 10.03
N LEU A 329 -2.17 -46.06 9.93
CA LEU A 329 -1.91 -44.83 9.20
C LEU A 329 -1.93 -43.65 10.16
N HIS A 330 -0.88 -42.84 10.15
CA HIS A 330 -0.78 -41.62 10.96
C HIS A 330 -0.28 -40.45 10.12
N HIS A 331 -0.96 -39.31 10.23
CA HIS A 331 -0.54 -38.02 9.68
C HIS A 331 -0.25 -37.05 10.83
N ASN A 332 0.92 -36.42 10.82
CA ASN A 332 1.23 -35.37 11.77
C ASN A 332 0.89 -34.00 11.15
N ASP A 333 -0.16 -33.35 11.62
CA ASP A 333 -0.62 -32.06 11.07
C ASP A 333 0.41 -30.92 11.23
N LYS A 334 1.35 -31.03 12.17
CA LYS A 334 2.40 -30.02 12.39
C LYS A 334 3.59 -30.20 11.46
N THR A 335 4.02 -31.44 11.25
CA THR A 335 5.22 -31.75 10.43
C THR A 335 4.87 -32.13 8.98
N GLY A 336 3.60 -32.43 8.70
CA GLY A 336 3.14 -32.98 7.43
C GLY A 336 3.60 -34.41 7.17
N GLU A 337 4.16 -35.09 8.18
CA GLU A 337 4.73 -36.42 8.03
C GLU A 337 3.65 -37.50 8.07
N TRP A 338 3.73 -38.41 7.10
CA TRP A 338 2.94 -39.63 7.04
C TRP A 338 3.76 -40.82 7.51
N THR A 339 3.17 -41.68 8.33
CA THR A 339 3.71 -43.02 8.61
C THR A 339 2.68 -44.08 8.26
N PHE A 340 3.16 -45.18 7.71
CA PHE A 340 2.33 -46.30 7.28
C PHE A 340 2.93 -47.61 7.76
N LYS A 341 2.12 -48.44 8.42
CA LYS A 341 2.47 -49.81 8.81
C LYS A 341 1.32 -50.74 8.49
N ILE A 342 1.67 -51.99 8.20
CA ILE A 342 0.71 -53.09 8.04
C ILE A 342 1.19 -54.26 8.90
N ASN A 343 0.29 -54.75 9.76
CA ASN A 343 0.51 -55.86 10.68
C ASN A 343 -0.20 -57.12 10.15
N ASP A 344 0.01 -57.44 8.87
CA ASP A 344 -0.60 -58.58 8.19
C ASP A 344 0.30 -59.11 7.06
N VAL A 345 0.00 -60.31 6.58
CA VAL A 345 0.69 -60.93 5.45
C VAL A 345 0.21 -60.27 4.15
N ILE A 346 1.11 -59.49 3.55
CA ILE A 346 0.84 -58.83 2.26
C ILE A 346 0.67 -59.86 1.13
N SER A 347 -0.48 -59.79 0.44
CA SER A 347 -0.82 -60.70 -0.66
C SER A 347 0.19 -60.66 -1.82
N ASN A 348 0.34 -61.78 -2.54
CA ASN A 348 1.24 -61.87 -3.69
C ASN A 348 0.90 -60.85 -4.79
N LYS A 349 -0.40 -60.56 -4.96
CA LYS A 349 -0.90 -59.55 -5.90
C LYS A 349 -0.46 -58.14 -5.49
N ALA A 350 -0.61 -57.79 -4.21
CA ALA A 350 -0.15 -56.51 -3.68
C ALA A 350 1.38 -56.35 -3.81
N ARG A 351 2.16 -57.40 -3.52
CA ARG A 351 3.62 -57.40 -3.71
C ARG A 351 4.01 -57.20 -5.17
N THR A 352 3.36 -57.89 -6.10
CA THR A 352 3.63 -57.76 -7.54
C THR A 352 3.37 -56.34 -8.05
N ASN A 353 2.29 -55.72 -7.57
CA ASN A 353 1.87 -54.40 -8.03
C ASN A 353 2.59 -53.25 -7.32
N TYR A 354 2.99 -53.41 -6.06
CA TYR A 354 3.41 -52.31 -5.19
C TYR A 354 4.71 -52.58 -4.42
N ALA A 355 5.50 -53.58 -4.80
CA ALA A 355 6.85 -53.78 -4.29
C ALA A 355 7.86 -53.94 -5.44
N THR A 356 9.13 -53.86 -5.06
CA THR A 356 10.27 -54.29 -5.87
C THR A 356 11.12 -55.23 -5.04
N ASN A 357 12.15 -55.84 -5.63
CA ASN A 357 13.10 -56.65 -4.87
C ASN A 357 13.83 -55.86 -3.78
N ARG A 358 13.89 -54.52 -3.91
CA ARG A 358 14.64 -53.62 -3.02
C ARG A 358 13.77 -52.79 -2.09
N ILE A 359 12.45 -52.72 -2.32
CA ILE A 359 11.51 -51.88 -1.57
C ILE A 359 10.22 -52.66 -1.31
N SER A 360 9.82 -52.73 -0.03
CA SER A 360 8.55 -53.36 0.39
C SER A 360 7.34 -52.48 0.08
N VAL A 361 6.15 -53.10 0.04
CA VAL A 361 4.87 -52.38 -0.17
C VAL A 361 4.67 -51.28 0.88
N ALA A 362 4.90 -51.57 2.16
CA ALA A 362 4.74 -50.59 3.23
C ALA A 362 5.65 -49.38 3.03
N LYS A 363 6.92 -49.60 2.65
CA LYS A 363 7.86 -48.51 2.41
C LYS A 363 7.50 -47.72 1.16
N LEU A 364 7.01 -48.38 0.12
CA LEU A 364 6.54 -47.73 -1.09
C LEU A 364 5.35 -46.80 -0.82
N ILE A 365 4.33 -47.29 -0.07
CA ILE A 365 3.16 -46.50 0.32
C ILE A 365 3.59 -45.29 1.18
N GLU A 366 4.46 -45.50 2.16
CA GLU A 366 4.96 -44.42 3.01
C GLU A 366 5.66 -43.32 2.19
N HIS A 367 6.54 -43.71 1.26
CA HIS A 367 7.19 -42.75 0.35
C HIS A 367 6.20 -42.02 -0.56
N ALA A 368 5.18 -42.73 -1.05
CA ALA A 368 4.13 -42.15 -1.88
C ALA A 368 3.30 -41.12 -1.10
N LEU A 369 2.88 -41.43 0.12
CA LEU A 369 2.13 -40.52 1.01
C LEU A 369 2.96 -39.27 1.37
N GLN A 370 4.26 -39.46 1.63
CA GLN A 370 5.18 -38.35 1.90
C GLN A 370 5.55 -37.53 0.66
N ARG A 371 5.15 -37.97 -0.55
CA ARG A 371 5.53 -37.37 -1.83
C ARG A 371 7.06 -37.25 -2.00
N LYS A 372 7.81 -38.21 -1.44
CA LYS A 372 9.28 -38.24 -1.53
C LYS A 372 9.73 -39.31 -2.54
N PRO A 373 10.61 -38.98 -3.50
CA PRO A 373 11.14 -39.96 -4.42
C PRO A 373 11.98 -41.00 -3.67
N ILE A 374 11.91 -42.24 -4.13
CA ILE A 374 12.71 -43.34 -3.58
C ILE A 374 14.11 -43.29 -4.23
N LYS A 375 15.17 -43.30 -3.40
CA LYS A 375 16.57 -43.39 -3.83
C LYS A 375 17.21 -44.64 -3.25
N ILE A 376 17.64 -45.54 -4.12
CA ILE A 376 18.25 -46.83 -3.78
C ILE A 376 19.75 -46.73 -4.07
N TYR A 377 20.55 -47.22 -3.13
CA TYR A 377 22.00 -47.29 -3.25
C TYR A 377 22.44 -48.74 -3.13
N ASP A 378 23.48 -49.11 -3.88
CA ASP A 378 24.21 -50.34 -3.68
C ASP A 378 25.44 -50.07 -2.83
N THR A 379 25.70 -50.99 -1.91
CA THR A 379 26.83 -50.93 -1.01
C THR A 379 27.79 -52.06 -1.39
N TYR A 380 29.06 -51.72 -1.63
CA TYR A 380 30.12 -52.69 -1.83
C TYR A 380 31.44 -52.18 -1.23
N MET A 381 32.35 -53.11 -0.97
CA MET A 381 33.70 -52.80 -0.47
C MET A 381 34.62 -52.48 -1.63
N LYS A 382 35.31 -51.34 -1.56
CA LYS A 382 36.38 -50.94 -2.48
C LYS A 382 37.56 -50.43 -1.64
N ASP A 383 38.72 -51.06 -1.78
CA ASP A 383 39.94 -50.70 -1.05
C ASP A 383 39.72 -50.60 0.48
N ASP A 384 39.12 -51.64 1.07
CA ASP A 384 38.74 -51.74 2.50
C ASP A 384 37.80 -50.62 3.01
N LYS A 385 37.12 -49.89 2.11
CA LYS A 385 36.12 -48.87 2.44
C LYS A 385 34.76 -49.23 1.87
N GLU A 386 33.73 -49.00 2.69
CA GLU A 386 32.33 -49.13 2.27
C GLU A 386 31.97 -47.97 1.34
N VAL A 387 31.69 -48.28 0.06
CA VAL A 387 31.25 -47.31 -0.94
C VAL A 387 29.77 -47.50 -1.20
N ARG A 388 29.03 -46.38 -1.21
CA ARG A 388 27.60 -46.33 -1.55
C ARG A 388 27.44 -45.70 -2.92
N GLU A 389 27.00 -46.49 -3.89
CA GLU A 389 26.75 -46.06 -5.26
C GLU A 389 25.26 -45.93 -5.53
N PHE A 390 24.82 -44.84 -6.17
CA PHE A 390 23.41 -44.62 -6.49
C PHE A 390 22.95 -45.58 -7.60
N ASN A 391 21.98 -46.43 -7.29
CA ASN A 391 21.39 -47.33 -8.27
C ASN A 391 20.20 -46.65 -8.98
N ALA A 392 20.49 -46.03 -10.13
CA ALA A 392 19.48 -45.33 -10.93
C ALA A 392 18.37 -46.27 -11.44
N LYS A 393 18.71 -47.52 -11.79
CA LYS A 393 17.77 -48.49 -12.35
C LYS A 393 16.73 -48.93 -11.31
N GLU A 394 17.18 -49.38 -10.15
CA GLU A 394 16.30 -49.81 -9.06
C GLU A 394 15.48 -48.63 -8.52
N SER A 395 16.09 -47.45 -8.40
CA SER A 395 15.37 -46.23 -8.01
C SER A 395 14.25 -45.89 -9.01
N THR A 396 14.52 -45.96 -10.31
CA THR A 396 13.52 -45.69 -11.36
C THR A 396 12.39 -46.71 -11.32
N LEU A 397 12.71 -47.99 -11.12
CA LEU A 397 11.71 -49.05 -10.99
C LEU A 397 10.78 -48.81 -9.78
N ALA A 398 11.35 -48.47 -8.62
CA ALA A 398 10.58 -48.18 -7.42
C ALA A 398 9.69 -46.93 -7.58
N ASN A 399 10.20 -45.86 -8.19
CA ASN A 399 9.41 -44.66 -8.44
C ASN A 399 8.29 -44.89 -9.48
N THR A 400 8.51 -45.75 -10.48
CA THR A 400 7.45 -46.14 -11.43
C THR A 400 6.28 -46.80 -10.70
N LYS A 401 6.57 -47.66 -9.71
CA LYS A 401 5.56 -48.30 -8.86
C LYS A 401 4.84 -47.30 -7.95
N VAL A 402 5.54 -46.26 -7.45
CA VAL A 402 4.92 -45.15 -6.72
C VAL A 402 3.94 -44.38 -7.61
N GLU A 403 4.33 -44.04 -8.84
CA GLU A 403 3.43 -43.32 -9.76
C GLU A 403 2.22 -44.18 -10.15
N GLN A 404 2.41 -45.49 -10.34
CA GLN A 404 1.30 -46.42 -10.55
C GLN A 404 0.33 -46.45 -9.35
N LEU A 405 0.84 -46.47 -8.11
CA LEU A 405 0.01 -46.40 -6.90
C LEU A 405 -0.81 -45.10 -6.85
N LYS A 406 -0.16 -43.96 -7.11
CA LYS A 406 -0.82 -42.64 -7.14
C LYS A 406 -1.90 -42.57 -8.22
N PHE A 407 -1.61 -43.09 -9.41
CA PHE A 407 -2.57 -43.17 -10.50
C PHE A 407 -3.78 -44.02 -10.11
N ASN A 408 -3.55 -45.21 -9.56
CA ASN A 408 -4.63 -46.10 -9.11
C ASN A 408 -5.48 -45.45 -8.01
N PHE A 409 -4.87 -44.70 -7.09
CA PHE A 409 -5.62 -43.93 -6.09
C PHE A 409 -6.48 -42.85 -6.73
N LYS A 410 -5.95 -42.10 -7.70
CA LYS A 410 -6.69 -41.04 -8.40
C LYS A 410 -7.88 -41.59 -9.18
N GLU A 411 -7.69 -42.71 -9.87
CA GLU A 411 -8.80 -43.39 -10.55
C GLU A 411 -9.83 -43.90 -9.53
N TRP A 412 -9.35 -44.52 -8.46
CA TRP A 412 -10.20 -45.06 -7.42
C TRP A 412 -11.02 -43.99 -6.71
N ILE A 413 -10.41 -42.88 -6.26
CA ILE A 413 -11.09 -41.87 -5.44
C ILE A 413 -12.29 -41.28 -6.20
N TYR A 414 -12.18 -41.09 -7.52
CA TYR A 414 -13.25 -40.54 -8.34
C TYR A 414 -14.18 -41.58 -8.98
N LYS A 415 -13.87 -42.88 -8.90
CA LYS A 415 -14.67 -43.92 -9.54
C LYS A 415 -16.12 -43.99 -9.03
N ASP A 416 -16.28 -43.93 -7.71
CA ASP A 416 -17.58 -43.99 -7.04
C ASP A 416 -18.26 -42.62 -7.00
N TYR A 417 -19.57 -42.57 -7.26
CA TYR A 417 -20.32 -41.32 -7.37
C TYR A 417 -20.43 -40.58 -6.03
N GLU A 418 -20.78 -41.30 -4.95
CA GLU A 418 -20.94 -40.71 -3.62
C GLU A 418 -19.61 -40.18 -3.09
N ARG A 419 -18.54 -40.98 -3.23
CA ARG A 419 -17.18 -40.56 -2.86
C ARG A 419 -16.69 -39.37 -3.67
N ARG A 420 -16.94 -39.37 -4.98
CA ARG A 420 -16.58 -38.23 -5.86
C ARG A 420 -17.26 -36.95 -5.38
N ASN A 421 -18.56 -36.99 -5.13
CA ASN A 421 -19.32 -35.84 -4.66
C ASN A 421 -18.84 -35.36 -3.28
N ALA A 422 -18.53 -36.27 -2.37
CA ALA A 422 -17.99 -35.91 -1.06
C ALA A 422 -16.64 -35.19 -1.18
N ILE A 423 -15.74 -35.67 -2.04
CA ILE A 423 -14.45 -35.04 -2.32
C ILE A 423 -14.61 -33.67 -2.99
N GLU A 424 -15.52 -33.55 -3.97
CA GLU A 424 -15.88 -32.27 -4.57
C GLU A 424 -16.33 -31.27 -3.50
N ASN A 425 -17.24 -31.69 -2.62
CA ASN A 425 -17.78 -30.84 -1.56
C ASN A 425 -16.69 -30.41 -0.57
N ILE A 426 -15.88 -31.34 -0.04
CA ILE A 426 -14.80 -31.02 0.90
C ILE A 426 -13.84 -30.00 0.31
N TYR A 427 -13.44 -30.21 -0.95
CA TYR A 427 -12.53 -29.29 -1.63
C TYR A 427 -13.16 -27.90 -1.80
N ASN A 428 -14.39 -27.85 -2.29
CA ASN A 428 -15.08 -26.59 -2.56
C ASN A 428 -15.40 -25.79 -1.30
N GLU A 429 -15.60 -26.46 -0.16
CA GLU A 429 -15.87 -25.82 1.12
C GLU A 429 -14.60 -25.38 1.86
N THR A 430 -13.44 -25.96 1.51
CA THR A 430 -12.17 -25.67 2.17
C THR A 430 -11.29 -24.71 1.38
N PHE A 431 -11.29 -24.83 0.04
CA PHE A 431 -10.32 -24.13 -0.82
C PHE A 431 -10.98 -23.23 -1.88
N ASN A 432 -12.14 -23.61 -2.42
CA ASN A 432 -12.86 -22.78 -3.41
C ASN A 432 -13.80 -21.79 -2.71
N THR A 433 -13.22 -20.93 -1.89
CA THR A 433 -13.97 -20.05 -0.98
C THR A 433 -13.74 -18.57 -1.24
N ASP A 434 -12.65 -18.22 -1.91
CA ASP A 434 -12.13 -16.87 -1.92
C ASP A 434 -12.37 -16.13 -3.24
N VAL A 435 -12.75 -14.85 -3.14
CA VAL A 435 -12.90 -13.93 -4.27
C VAL A 435 -11.89 -12.80 -4.14
N THR A 436 -11.12 -12.55 -5.20
CA THR A 436 -10.17 -11.43 -5.21
C THR A 436 -10.91 -10.09 -5.25
N PRO A 437 -10.49 -9.06 -4.47
CA PRO A 437 -11.11 -7.75 -4.52
C PRO A 437 -11.07 -7.16 -5.93
N TYR A 438 -12.22 -6.69 -6.42
CA TYR A 438 -12.33 -5.97 -7.68
C TYR A 438 -12.28 -4.46 -7.42
N TYR A 439 -11.33 -3.77 -8.06
CA TYR A 439 -11.18 -2.31 -8.00
C TYR A 439 -11.47 -1.73 -9.39
N ASP A 440 -12.67 -1.21 -9.59
CA ASP A 440 -13.08 -0.70 -10.90
C ASP A 440 -12.51 0.69 -11.22
N GLY A 441 -12.06 1.43 -10.20
CA GLY A 441 -11.45 2.77 -10.30
C GLY A 441 -12.30 3.83 -11.01
N SER A 442 -13.49 3.47 -11.48
CA SER A 442 -14.37 4.24 -12.37
C SER A 442 -14.92 5.48 -11.67
N HIS A 443 -15.00 5.38 -10.34
CA HIS A 443 -15.46 6.41 -9.43
C HIS A 443 -14.36 7.37 -9.01
N LEU A 444 -13.08 7.06 -9.25
CA LEU A 444 -11.98 8.01 -9.05
C LEU A 444 -12.02 9.05 -10.16
N GLN A 445 -12.70 10.17 -9.93
CA GLN A 445 -12.60 11.32 -10.82
C GLN A 445 -11.12 11.73 -10.93
N LYS A 446 -10.51 11.55 -12.11
CA LYS A 446 -9.16 12.04 -12.45
C LYS A 446 -9.10 13.56 -12.57
N ASN A 447 -9.94 14.29 -11.84
CA ASN A 447 -9.97 15.74 -11.82
C ASN A 447 -9.07 16.25 -10.70
N ASN A 448 -7.79 15.87 -10.73
CA ASN A 448 -6.72 16.59 -10.05
C ASN A 448 -5.36 16.07 -10.49
N LYS A 449 -4.61 16.88 -11.25
CA LYS A 449 -3.19 16.63 -11.58
C LYS A 449 -2.30 16.46 -10.32
N GLN A 450 -2.83 16.77 -9.13
CA GLN A 450 -2.16 16.67 -7.83
C GLN A 450 -2.03 15.24 -7.28
N GLN A 451 -2.88 14.29 -7.68
CA GLN A 451 -2.80 12.92 -7.14
C GLN A 451 -1.70 12.05 -7.78
N ARG A 452 -0.99 12.55 -8.80
CA ARG A 452 0.08 11.79 -9.48
C ARG A 452 1.27 11.43 -8.57
N GLY A 453 1.51 12.17 -7.49
CA GLY A 453 2.65 11.91 -6.57
C GLY A 453 2.40 10.79 -5.56
N PHE A 454 1.21 10.75 -4.94
CA PHE A 454 0.89 9.75 -3.92
C PHE A 454 0.34 8.44 -4.53
N HIS A 455 -0.41 8.52 -5.63
CA HIS A 455 -1.00 7.34 -6.25
C HIS A 455 0.02 6.50 -7.00
N ALA A 456 1.07 7.10 -7.58
CA ALA A 456 2.14 6.32 -8.22
C ALA A 456 2.87 5.41 -7.22
N CYS A 457 3.03 5.84 -5.97
CA CYS A 457 3.74 5.06 -4.94
C CYS A 457 2.89 3.87 -4.46
N LEU A 458 1.58 4.06 -4.21
CA LEU A 458 0.70 2.93 -3.85
C LEU A 458 0.51 1.94 -5.01
N PHE A 459 0.34 2.43 -6.25
CA PHE A 459 0.21 1.56 -7.42
C PHE A 459 1.49 0.79 -7.74
N GLN A 460 2.68 1.39 -7.58
CA GLN A 460 3.96 0.67 -7.76
C GLN A 460 4.27 -0.30 -6.63
N VAL A 461 3.83 -0.03 -5.40
CA VAL A 461 3.98 -0.98 -4.29
C VAL A 461 3.05 -2.19 -4.47
N ILE A 462 1.81 -1.99 -4.92
CA ILE A 462 0.85 -3.07 -5.20
C ILE A 462 1.29 -3.90 -6.41
N ILE A 463 1.76 -3.27 -7.51
CA ILE A 463 2.28 -4.01 -8.69
C ILE A 463 3.58 -4.76 -8.36
N LYS A 464 4.47 -4.22 -7.50
CA LYS A 464 5.69 -4.95 -7.05
C LYS A 464 5.39 -6.13 -6.13
N LEU A 465 4.26 -6.12 -5.41
CA LEU A 465 3.84 -7.24 -4.56
C LEU A 465 3.14 -8.35 -5.36
N ILE A 466 2.47 -8.01 -6.46
CA ILE A 466 1.80 -8.98 -7.34
C ILE A 466 2.80 -9.65 -8.30
N GLY A 467 3.85 -8.96 -8.74
CA GLY A 467 4.86 -9.51 -9.67
C GLY A 467 5.91 -10.46 -9.06
N LYS A 468 5.67 -11.05 -7.89
CA LYS A 468 6.60 -11.99 -7.23
C LYS A 468 5.99 -13.31 -6.75
N VAL A 469 4.76 -13.61 -7.18
CA VAL A 469 4.14 -14.92 -6.99
C VAL A 469 3.64 -15.42 -8.33
N GLU A 470 4.59 -15.82 -9.18
CA GLU A 470 4.40 -16.86 -10.20
C GLU A 470 5.31 -18.02 -9.87
#